data_AF-A0A962CV02-F1
#
_entry.id   AF-A0A962CV02-F1
#
_cell.length_a   1.000
_cell.length_b   1.000
_cell.length_c   1.000
_cell.angle_alpha   90.00
_cell.angle_beta   90.00
_cell.angle_gamma   90.00
#
_symmetry.space_group_name_H-M   'P 1'
#
loop_
_entity.id
_entity.type
_entity.pdbx_description
1 polymer ?
#
loop_
_entity_poly.entity_id
_entity_poly.type
_entity_poly.pdbx_seq_one_letter_code
_entity_poly.pdbx_strand_id
1 'polypeptide(L)'
;ELRIFEEAARGRIGNLLDGQKVSGGSGLKAGTVMALADMKDMSLETLLDIQPVEEEISERLTQIAEYLVDKQKDIDVKFAEKKRKLTAGDDLQHGVQKIVKVYLAVKRRIQPGDKMAGRHGNKGVVSRIMPVEDMPYDENGNTVDIVLNPLGVPSRMNIGQVLETHLGMAAKGLGEKIDGMLKSQAAIKDLRDFLDKIYNQVGGEQVDLDSLSDDDIMALADNLRAGVPMGT
;
A
#
# COMPACT_ATOMS: atom_id res chain seq x y z
N GLU A 1 -15.88 10.82 -11.26
CA GLU A 1 -14.66 11.56 -11.65
C GLU A 1 -14.90 13.06 -11.67
N LEU A 2 -15.89 13.57 -12.42
CA LEU A 2 -16.20 15.00 -12.48
C LEU A 2 -16.35 15.68 -11.11
N ARG A 3 -17.17 15.11 -10.21
CA ARG A 3 -17.39 15.64 -8.85
C ARG A 3 -16.11 15.88 -8.05
N ILE A 4 -15.08 15.05 -8.24
CA ILE A 4 -13.79 15.19 -7.53
C ILE A 4 -13.04 16.43 -8.05
N PHE A 5 -13.08 16.67 -9.37
CA PHE A 5 -12.48 17.86 -9.97
C PHE A 5 -13.24 19.13 -9.59
N GLU A 6 -14.57 19.08 -9.53
CA GLU A 6 -15.42 20.18 -9.07
C GLU A 6 -15.16 20.53 -7.59
N GLU A 7 -15.07 19.53 -6.71
CA GLU A 7 -14.75 19.75 -5.29
C GLU A 7 -13.32 20.31 -5.10
N ALA A 8 -12.35 19.80 -5.86
CA ALA A 8 -10.97 20.31 -5.82
C ALA A 8 -10.86 21.74 -6.37
N ALA A 9 -11.56 22.05 -7.46
CA ALA A 9 -11.63 23.40 -8.02
C ALA A 9 -12.33 24.35 -7.04
N ARG A 10 -13.42 23.91 -6.41
CA ARG A 10 -14.12 24.68 -5.37
C ARG A 10 -13.22 25.00 -4.18
N GLY A 11 -12.41 24.05 -3.71
CA GLY A 11 -11.43 24.29 -2.65
C GLY A 11 -10.35 25.29 -3.05
N ARG A 12 -9.86 25.24 -4.30
CA ARG A 12 -8.88 26.20 -4.83
C ARG A 12 -9.47 27.60 -4.99
N ILE A 13 -10.68 27.70 -5.54
CA ILE A 13 -11.42 28.96 -5.72
C ILE A 13 -11.70 29.59 -4.34
N GLY A 14 -12.14 28.77 -3.37
CA GLY A 14 -12.38 29.23 -2.00
C GLY A 14 -11.13 29.82 -1.33
N ASN A 15 -9.97 29.18 -1.48
CA ASN A 15 -8.71 29.71 -0.95
C ASN A 15 -8.20 30.96 -1.70
N LEU A 16 -8.51 31.10 -3.00
CA LEU A 16 -8.12 32.27 -3.80
C LEU A 16 -8.99 33.50 -3.51
N LEU A 17 -10.26 33.30 -3.17
CA LEU A 17 -11.22 34.38 -2.91
C LEU A 17 -11.30 34.79 -1.43
N ASP A 18 -10.75 34.01 -0.50
CA ASP A 18 -10.79 34.31 0.94
C ASP A 18 -10.03 35.60 1.27
N GLY A 19 -10.72 36.58 1.85
CA GLY A 19 -10.16 37.89 2.21
C GLY A 19 -10.05 38.89 1.06
N GLN A 20 -10.49 38.53 -0.15
CA GLN A 20 -10.38 39.38 -1.34
C GLN A 20 -11.63 40.23 -1.59
N LYS A 21 -11.42 41.41 -2.21
CA LYS A 21 -12.51 42.32 -2.59
C LYS A 21 -13.03 41.95 -3.98
N VAL A 22 -14.35 41.86 -4.10
CA VAL A 22 -15.01 41.60 -5.39
C VAL A 22 -15.51 42.90 -6.03
N SER A 23 -15.36 43.02 -7.35
CA SER A 23 -15.86 44.15 -8.14
C SER A 23 -17.34 43.97 -8.52
N GLY A 24 -17.84 42.73 -8.43
CA GLY A 24 -19.21 42.31 -8.72
C GLY A 24 -19.25 40.82 -9.05
N GLY A 25 -20.41 40.30 -9.47
CA GLY A 25 -20.62 38.89 -9.81
C GLY A 25 -21.60 38.19 -8.86
N SER A 26 -22.43 37.29 -9.39
CA SER A 26 -23.34 36.43 -8.61
C SER A 26 -24.21 37.11 -7.53
N GLY A 27 -24.64 38.34 -7.77
CA GLY A 27 -25.54 39.09 -6.88
C GLY A 27 -24.86 39.85 -5.73
N LEU A 28 -23.52 39.89 -5.69
CA LEU A 28 -22.73 40.60 -4.68
C LEU A 28 -22.47 42.06 -5.06
N LYS A 29 -22.45 42.95 -4.07
CA LYS A 29 -22.15 44.38 -4.25
C LYS A 29 -20.65 44.62 -4.36
N ALA A 30 -20.26 45.57 -5.20
CA ALA A 30 -18.87 46.00 -5.34
C ALA A 30 -18.25 46.38 -3.99
N GLY A 31 -17.07 45.83 -3.68
CA GLY A 31 -16.33 46.08 -2.44
C GLY A 31 -16.62 45.11 -1.29
N THR A 32 -17.44 44.08 -1.49
CA THR A 32 -17.68 43.03 -0.48
C THR A 32 -16.41 42.19 -0.30
N VAL A 33 -16.03 41.94 0.95
CA VAL A 33 -14.93 41.01 1.30
C VAL A 33 -15.52 39.63 1.46
N MET A 34 -14.98 38.65 0.75
CA MET A 34 -15.51 37.30 0.79
C MET A 34 -14.85 36.50 1.91
N ALA A 35 -15.66 35.82 2.73
CA ALA A 35 -15.19 34.90 3.76
C ALA A 35 -15.44 33.44 3.36
N LEU A 36 -14.55 32.54 3.75
CA LEU A 36 -14.64 31.10 3.55
C LEU A 36 -15.97 30.45 4.02
N ALA A 37 -16.67 31.08 4.97
CA ALA A 37 -17.97 30.64 5.47
C ALA A 37 -19.11 30.86 4.45
N ASP A 38 -19.08 31.96 3.70
CA ASP A 38 -20.16 32.35 2.78
C ASP A 38 -20.07 31.59 1.45
N MET A 39 -18.89 31.07 1.10
CA MET A 39 -18.64 30.31 -0.13
C MET A 39 -18.98 28.81 -0.02
N LYS A 40 -19.25 28.31 1.20
CA LYS A 40 -19.58 26.89 1.46
C LYS A 40 -20.95 26.46 0.96
N ASP A 41 -21.86 27.40 0.72
CA ASP A 41 -23.22 27.10 0.25
C ASP A 41 -23.47 27.54 -1.21
N MET A 42 -22.54 28.27 -1.83
CA MET A 42 -22.65 28.73 -3.22
C MET A 42 -22.36 27.62 -4.23
N SER A 43 -23.07 27.59 -5.36
CA SER A 43 -22.77 26.62 -6.44
C SER A 43 -21.46 26.98 -7.13
N LEU A 44 -20.81 25.99 -7.76
CA LEU A 44 -19.57 26.19 -8.51
C LEU A 44 -19.74 27.22 -9.64
N GLU A 45 -20.90 27.22 -10.29
CA GLU A 45 -21.25 28.20 -11.33
C GLU A 45 -21.32 29.62 -10.75
N THR A 46 -21.91 29.77 -9.56
CA THR A 46 -21.99 31.05 -8.85
C THR A 46 -20.62 31.53 -8.36
N LEU A 47 -19.72 30.61 -8.04
CA LEU A 47 -18.34 30.92 -7.62
C LEU A 47 -17.44 31.31 -8.79
N LEU A 48 -17.64 30.70 -9.97
CA LEU A 48 -16.91 31.03 -11.20
C LEU A 48 -17.34 32.36 -11.81
N ASP A 49 -18.56 32.83 -11.51
CA ASP A 49 -19.10 34.12 -11.96
C ASP A 49 -18.64 35.32 -11.10
N ILE A 50 -17.91 35.07 -10.02
CA ILE A 50 -17.37 36.14 -9.16
C ILE A 50 -16.23 36.85 -9.89
N GLN A 51 -16.27 38.18 -9.93
CA GLN A 51 -15.20 39.01 -10.47
C GLN A 51 -14.38 39.63 -9.34
N PRO A 52 -13.12 39.20 -9.14
CA PRO A 52 -12.20 39.85 -8.20
C PRO A 52 -11.80 41.25 -8.69
N VAL A 53 -11.40 42.12 -7.77
CA VAL A 53 -10.78 43.41 -8.12
C VAL A 53 -9.32 43.21 -8.60
N GLU A 54 -8.66 42.15 -8.16
CA GLU A 54 -7.26 41.85 -8.47
C GLU A 54 -7.11 41.05 -9.77
N GLU A 55 -6.31 41.58 -10.70
CA GLU A 55 -6.14 41.05 -12.06
C GLU A 55 -5.50 39.64 -12.07
N GLU A 56 -4.53 39.39 -11.19
CA GLU A 56 -3.87 38.07 -11.06
C GLU A 56 -4.85 36.97 -10.62
N ILE A 57 -5.82 37.30 -9.75
CA ILE A 57 -6.82 36.34 -9.28
C ILE A 57 -7.86 36.07 -10.36
N SER A 58 -8.25 37.11 -11.11
CA SER A 58 -9.14 36.97 -12.26
C SER A 58 -8.52 36.05 -13.34
N GLU A 59 -7.22 36.18 -13.60
CA GLU A 59 -6.52 35.30 -14.53
C GLU A 59 -6.50 33.84 -14.04
N ARG A 60 -6.20 33.60 -12.76
CA ARG A 60 -6.22 32.26 -12.16
C ARG A 60 -7.62 31.63 -12.14
N LEU A 61 -8.68 32.41 -11.88
CA LEU A 61 -10.06 31.93 -11.96
C LEU A 61 -10.43 31.51 -13.38
N THR A 62 -10.02 32.30 -14.38
CA THR A 62 -10.22 32.00 -15.80
C THR A 62 -9.51 30.71 -16.19
N GLN A 63 -8.26 30.52 -15.76
CA GLN A 63 -7.51 29.29 -16.00
C GLN A 63 -8.17 28.06 -15.34
N ILE A 64 -8.73 28.20 -14.13
CA ILE A 64 -9.46 27.12 -13.46
C ILE A 64 -10.75 26.80 -14.22
N ALA A 65 -11.47 27.82 -14.71
CA ALA A 65 -12.68 27.64 -15.52
C ALA A 65 -12.37 26.90 -16.83
N GLU A 66 -11.34 27.32 -17.56
CA GLU A 66 -10.88 26.66 -18.79
C GLU A 66 -10.47 25.21 -18.53
N TYR A 67 -9.70 24.95 -17.46
CA TYR A 67 -9.32 23.61 -17.07
C TYR A 67 -10.52 22.70 -16.79
N LEU A 68 -11.55 23.20 -16.12
CA LEU A 68 -12.77 22.43 -15.85
C LEU A 68 -13.54 22.11 -17.13
N VAL A 69 -13.67 23.07 -18.04
CA VAL A 69 -14.32 22.87 -19.35
C VAL A 69 -13.58 21.83 -20.17
N ASP A 70 -12.25 21.88 -20.20
CA ASP A 70 -11.46 20.89 -20.95
C ASP A 70 -11.49 19.50 -20.30
N LYS A 71 -11.49 19.42 -18.95
CA LYS A 71 -11.69 18.14 -18.25
C LYS A 71 -13.07 17.55 -18.48
N GLN A 72 -14.12 18.38 -18.55
CA GLN A 72 -15.47 17.94 -18.90
C GLN A 72 -15.47 17.31 -20.30
N LYS A 73 -14.89 18.00 -21.31
CA LYS A 73 -14.75 17.46 -22.68
C LYS A 73 -13.98 16.14 -22.70
N ASP A 74 -12.85 16.05 -22.00
CA ASP A 74 -12.05 14.82 -21.91
C ASP A 74 -12.86 13.64 -21.35
N ILE A 75 -13.65 13.89 -20.30
CA ILE A 75 -14.52 12.89 -19.67
C ILE A 75 -15.61 12.46 -20.64
N ASP A 76 -16.25 13.40 -21.35
CA ASP A 76 -17.30 13.12 -22.33
C ASP A 76 -16.79 12.29 -23.51
N VAL A 77 -15.58 12.59 -24.01
CA VAL A 77 -14.92 11.78 -25.04
C VAL A 77 -14.67 10.36 -24.55
N LYS A 78 -14.07 10.19 -23.37
CA LYS A 78 -13.82 8.86 -22.78
C LYS A 78 -15.12 8.09 -22.52
N PHE A 79 -16.17 8.79 -22.11
CA PHE A 79 -17.49 8.22 -21.89
C PHE A 79 -18.12 7.74 -23.20
N ALA A 80 -18.06 8.57 -24.25
CA ALA A 80 -18.54 8.21 -25.59
C ALA A 80 -17.79 7.00 -26.15
N GLU A 81 -16.46 6.93 -25.98
CA GLU A 81 -15.65 5.77 -26.37
C GLU A 81 -16.04 4.49 -25.62
N LYS A 82 -16.17 4.56 -24.27
CA LYS A 82 -16.60 3.40 -23.47
C LYS A 82 -18.01 2.94 -23.86
N LYS A 83 -18.94 3.88 -24.07
CA LYS A 83 -20.31 3.58 -24.51
C LYS A 83 -20.31 2.90 -25.88
N ARG A 84 -19.49 3.40 -26.82
CA ARG A 84 -19.32 2.78 -28.14
C ARG A 84 -18.78 1.35 -28.02
N LYS A 85 -17.75 1.12 -27.20
CA LYS A 85 -17.16 -0.21 -26.98
C LYS A 85 -18.14 -1.20 -26.35
N LEU A 86 -19.00 -0.74 -25.42
CA LEU A 86 -20.02 -1.57 -24.77
C LEU A 86 -21.23 -1.88 -25.67
N THR A 87 -21.58 -0.97 -26.58
CA THR A 87 -22.76 -1.12 -27.46
C THR A 87 -22.40 -1.81 -28.77
N ALA A 88 -21.13 -1.72 -29.20
CA ALA A 88 -20.64 -2.50 -30.32
C ALA A 88 -20.77 -4.00 -30.00
N GLY A 89 -21.22 -4.79 -30.97
CA GLY A 89 -21.24 -6.24 -30.84
C GLY A 89 -19.82 -6.78 -30.69
N ASP A 90 -19.67 -7.82 -29.87
CA ASP A 90 -18.41 -8.54 -29.75
C ASP A 90 -18.10 -9.27 -31.07
N ASP A 91 -16.82 -9.33 -31.43
CA ASP A 91 -16.37 -10.14 -32.56
C ASP A 91 -16.40 -11.63 -32.17
N LEU A 92 -17.36 -12.36 -32.73
CA LEU A 92 -17.58 -13.78 -32.47
C LEU A 92 -17.07 -14.62 -33.64
N GLN A 93 -16.56 -15.81 -33.34
CA GLN A 93 -16.16 -16.76 -34.39
C GLN A 93 -17.36 -17.16 -35.26
N HIS A 94 -17.11 -17.43 -36.54
CA HIS A 94 -18.13 -17.88 -37.50
C HIS A 94 -18.91 -19.08 -36.95
N GLY A 95 -20.25 -18.95 -36.89
CA GLY A 95 -21.15 -19.98 -36.37
C GLY A 95 -21.51 -19.84 -34.88
N VAL A 96 -20.89 -18.92 -34.14
CA VAL A 96 -21.21 -18.65 -32.71
C VAL A 96 -22.18 -17.48 -32.59
N GLN A 97 -23.35 -17.71 -31.98
CA GLN A 97 -24.37 -16.67 -31.77
C GLN A 97 -24.18 -15.88 -30.47
N LYS A 98 -23.72 -16.53 -29.39
CA LYS A 98 -23.54 -15.90 -28.06
C LYS A 98 -22.47 -16.65 -27.26
N ILE A 99 -21.64 -15.91 -26.52
CA ILE A 99 -20.67 -16.46 -25.57
C ILE A 99 -21.06 -16.03 -24.16
N VAL A 100 -20.98 -16.96 -23.20
CA VAL A 100 -21.12 -16.68 -21.77
C VAL A 100 -19.84 -17.12 -21.08
N LYS A 101 -19.11 -16.19 -20.46
CA LYS A 101 -17.92 -16.47 -19.67
C LYS A 101 -18.29 -16.51 -18.19
N VAL A 102 -18.10 -17.65 -17.55
CA VAL A 102 -18.32 -17.81 -16.10
C VAL A 102 -16.96 -17.89 -15.42
N TYR A 103 -16.66 -16.92 -14.55
CA TYR A 103 -15.43 -16.91 -13.75
C TYR A 103 -15.71 -17.54 -12.39
N LEU A 104 -15.01 -18.63 -12.08
CA LEU A 104 -15.10 -19.31 -10.78
C LEU A 104 -13.79 -19.12 -10.01
N ALA A 105 -13.87 -18.53 -8.83
CA ALA A 105 -12.76 -18.47 -7.90
C ALA A 105 -12.84 -19.63 -6.91
N VAL A 106 -11.79 -20.45 -6.85
CA VAL A 106 -11.70 -21.58 -5.90
C VAL A 106 -10.42 -21.44 -5.08
N LYS A 107 -10.55 -21.48 -3.75
CA LYS A 107 -9.40 -21.59 -2.84
C LYS A 107 -9.05 -23.07 -2.68
N ARG A 108 -7.86 -23.46 -3.14
CA ARG A 108 -7.32 -24.81 -2.96
C ARG A 108 -6.46 -24.87 -1.70
N ARG A 109 -6.63 -25.90 -0.88
CA ARG A 109 -5.79 -26.18 0.28
C ARG A 109 -4.69 -27.17 -0.10
N ILE A 110 -3.58 -27.14 0.65
CA ILE A 110 -2.47 -28.09 0.47
C ILE A 110 -2.92 -29.51 0.79
N GLN A 111 -2.50 -30.47 -0.03
CA GLN A 111 -2.85 -31.89 0.09
C GLN A 111 -1.62 -32.78 -0.11
N PRO A 112 -1.63 -34.01 0.46
CA PRO A 112 -0.66 -35.03 0.10
C PRO A 112 -0.64 -35.25 -1.42
N GLY A 113 0.55 -35.31 -2.00
CA GLY A 113 0.74 -35.34 -3.46
C GLY A 113 1.05 -33.98 -4.09
N ASP A 114 0.86 -32.87 -3.37
CA ASP A 114 1.27 -31.55 -3.86
C ASP A 114 2.79 -31.44 -3.94
N LYS A 115 3.28 -30.83 -5.02
CA LYS A 115 4.71 -30.62 -5.24
C LYS A 115 5.15 -29.28 -4.66
N MET A 116 6.18 -29.31 -3.81
CA MET A 116 6.81 -28.12 -3.25
C MET A 116 8.28 -28.05 -3.65
N ALA A 117 8.84 -26.84 -3.65
CA ALA A 117 10.25 -26.61 -3.91
C ALA A 117 10.78 -25.49 -3.03
N GLY A 118 12.01 -25.66 -2.52
CA GLY A 118 12.76 -24.58 -1.87
C GLY A 118 13.61 -23.79 -2.87
N ARG A 119 14.15 -22.66 -2.40
CA ARG A 119 14.93 -21.70 -3.21
C ARG A 119 16.27 -22.26 -3.68
N HIS A 120 16.80 -23.26 -2.97
CA HIS A 120 18.03 -23.96 -3.31
C HIS A 120 17.82 -25.16 -4.26
N GLY A 121 16.68 -25.24 -4.94
CA GLY A 121 16.40 -26.28 -5.93
C GLY A 121 16.05 -27.66 -5.36
N ASN A 122 15.89 -27.77 -4.03
CA ASN A 122 15.32 -28.94 -3.38
C ASN A 122 13.83 -29.05 -3.72
N LYS A 123 13.45 -30.08 -4.48
CA LYS A 123 12.07 -30.38 -4.87
C LYS A 123 11.58 -31.60 -4.11
N GLY A 124 10.33 -31.58 -3.66
CA GLY A 124 9.69 -32.67 -2.95
C GLY A 124 8.19 -32.73 -3.22
N VAL A 125 7.57 -33.85 -2.85
CA VAL A 125 6.12 -34.02 -2.86
C VAL A 125 5.68 -34.19 -1.41
N VAL A 126 4.60 -33.51 -1.00
CA VAL A 126 4.03 -33.66 0.35
C VAL A 126 3.61 -35.12 0.55
N SER A 127 4.24 -35.81 1.50
CA SER A 127 3.96 -37.22 1.75
C SER A 127 2.73 -37.40 2.65
N ARG A 128 2.70 -36.71 3.79
CA ARG A 128 1.64 -36.82 4.79
C ARG A 128 1.51 -35.51 5.55
N ILE A 129 0.28 -35.20 5.97
CA ILE A 129 -0.02 -34.11 6.91
C ILE A 129 -0.20 -34.77 8.28
N MET A 130 0.63 -34.40 9.25
CA MET A 130 0.60 -34.95 10.61
C MET A 130 -0.16 -34.00 11.55
N PRO A 131 -0.86 -34.53 12.57
CA PRO A 131 -1.32 -33.74 13.71
C PRO A 131 -0.15 -33.09 14.46
N VAL A 132 -0.40 -31.99 15.16
CA VAL A 132 0.65 -31.20 15.84
C VAL A 132 1.27 -31.99 17.00
N GLU A 133 0.47 -32.82 17.68
CA GLU A 133 0.89 -33.69 18.78
C GLU A 133 1.91 -34.77 18.38
N ASP A 134 1.95 -35.15 17.10
CA ASP A 134 2.89 -36.14 16.57
C ASP A 134 4.18 -35.50 16.03
N MET A 135 4.26 -34.16 15.98
CA MET A 135 5.41 -33.46 15.43
C MET A 135 6.56 -33.40 16.45
N PRO A 136 7.83 -33.51 16.01
CA PRO A 136 8.97 -33.25 16.87
C PRO A 136 8.91 -31.83 17.47
N TYR A 137 9.30 -31.71 18.73
CA TYR A 137 9.27 -30.45 19.48
C TYR A 137 10.58 -30.19 20.21
N ASP A 138 10.84 -28.91 20.51
CA ASP A 138 12.00 -28.47 21.29
C ASP A 138 11.76 -28.51 22.81
N GLU A 139 12.76 -28.15 23.61
CA GLU A 139 12.65 -28.14 25.09
C GLU A 139 11.57 -27.16 25.61
N ASN A 140 11.19 -26.17 24.81
CA ASN A 140 10.15 -25.19 25.12
C ASN A 140 8.76 -25.64 24.65
N GLY A 141 8.65 -26.82 24.02
CA GLY A 141 7.40 -27.37 23.48
C GLY A 141 7.01 -26.82 22.10
N ASN A 142 7.88 -26.08 21.42
CA ASN A 142 7.62 -25.60 20.08
C ASN A 142 7.78 -26.73 19.06
N THR A 143 6.71 -27.04 18.33
CA THR A 143 6.71 -28.06 17.29
C THR A 143 7.30 -27.54 15.98
N VAL A 144 7.92 -28.41 15.19
CA VAL A 144 8.38 -28.09 13.84
C VAL A 144 7.23 -28.14 12.83
N ASP A 145 7.25 -27.27 11.81
CA ASP A 145 6.21 -27.28 10.76
C ASP A 145 6.50 -28.30 9.64
N ILE A 146 7.78 -28.48 9.28
CA ILE A 146 8.21 -29.30 8.14
C ILE A 146 9.45 -30.13 8.54
N VAL A 147 9.39 -31.43 8.29
CA VAL A 147 10.53 -32.34 8.46
C VAL A 147 11.12 -32.68 7.09
N LEU A 148 12.41 -32.38 6.90
CA LEU A 148 13.14 -32.64 5.66
C LEU A 148 14.16 -33.77 5.84
N ASN A 149 14.39 -34.55 4.78
CA ASN A 149 15.42 -35.59 4.79
C ASN A 149 16.82 -34.98 4.60
N PRO A 150 17.77 -35.18 5.54
CA PRO A 150 19.10 -34.59 5.48
C PRO A 150 19.97 -35.17 4.35
N LEU A 151 19.70 -36.38 3.88
CA LEU A 151 20.53 -37.05 2.87
C LEU A 151 20.58 -36.31 1.52
N GLY A 152 19.56 -35.49 1.23
CA GLY A 152 19.49 -34.70 0.00
C GLY A 152 20.49 -33.54 -0.06
N VAL A 153 20.99 -33.08 1.09
CA VAL A 153 21.88 -31.91 1.16
C VAL A 153 23.31 -32.25 0.71
N PRO A 154 23.99 -33.29 1.26
CA PRO A 154 25.35 -33.64 0.82
C PRO A 154 25.37 -34.13 -0.64
N SER A 155 24.38 -34.95 -1.02
CA SER A 155 24.34 -35.56 -2.36
C SER A 155 24.20 -34.53 -3.49
N ARG A 156 23.52 -33.40 -3.24
CA ARG A 156 23.33 -32.33 -4.24
C ARG A 156 24.25 -31.15 -4.02
N MET A 157 25.10 -31.19 -2.99
CA MET A 157 26.00 -30.10 -2.61
C MET A 157 25.28 -28.76 -2.35
N ASN A 158 24.02 -28.80 -1.91
CA ASN A 158 23.19 -27.63 -1.65
C ASN A 158 23.39 -27.08 -0.23
N ILE A 159 24.64 -26.79 0.13
CA ILE A 159 25.03 -26.33 1.48
C ILE A 159 24.34 -25.01 1.85
N GLY A 160 24.02 -24.17 0.86
CA GLY A 160 23.30 -22.90 1.06
C GLY A 160 21.99 -23.06 1.83
N GLN A 161 21.27 -24.19 1.67
CA GLN A 161 20.04 -24.46 2.42
C GLN A 161 20.28 -24.53 3.93
N VAL A 162 21.42 -25.09 4.35
CA VAL A 162 21.78 -25.20 5.76
C VAL A 162 22.15 -23.83 6.33
N LEU A 163 22.91 -23.04 5.57
CA LEU A 163 23.26 -21.68 5.94
C LEU A 163 22.02 -20.78 6.03
N GLU A 164 21.09 -20.89 5.08
CA GLU A 164 19.80 -20.20 5.09
C GLU A 164 18.98 -20.61 6.33
N THR A 165 18.96 -21.90 6.67
CA THR A 165 18.25 -22.40 7.86
C THR A 165 18.84 -21.83 9.15
N HIS A 166 20.17 -21.80 9.29
CA HIS A 166 20.83 -21.23 10.46
C HIS A 166 20.59 -19.72 10.57
N LEU A 167 20.74 -18.99 9.47
CA LEU A 167 20.50 -17.55 9.45
C LEU A 167 19.03 -17.20 9.74
N GLY A 168 18.09 -17.97 9.16
CA GLY A 168 16.67 -17.83 9.43
C GLY A 168 16.31 -18.12 10.90
N MET A 169 16.95 -19.12 11.52
CA MET A 169 16.77 -19.41 12.95
C MET A 169 17.30 -18.26 13.82
N ALA A 170 18.47 -17.70 13.48
CA ALA A 170 19.00 -16.52 14.18
C ALA A 170 18.07 -15.30 14.04
N ALA A 171 17.58 -15.03 12.81
CA ALA A 171 16.63 -13.95 12.52
C ALA A 171 15.32 -14.09 13.31
N LYS A 172 14.76 -15.29 13.39
CA LYS A 172 13.56 -15.58 14.20
C LYS A 172 13.83 -15.34 15.69
N GLY A 173 14.96 -15.84 16.21
CA GLY A 173 15.34 -15.64 17.61
C GLY A 173 15.57 -14.16 17.99
N LEU A 174 16.04 -13.33 17.04
CA LEU A 174 16.09 -11.87 17.23
C LEU A 174 14.68 -11.28 17.33
N GLY A 175 13.75 -11.69 16.45
CA GLY A 175 12.34 -11.27 16.52
C GLY A 175 11.65 -11.64 17.83
N GLU A 176 11.89 -12.86 18.32
CA GLU A 176 11.36 -13.33 19.62
C GLU A 176 11.87 -12.48 20.80
N LYS A 177 13.15 -12.03 20.74
CA LYS A 177 13.68 -11.09 21.74
C LYS A 177 13.01 -9.72 21.66
N ILE A 178 12.81 -9.19 20.45
CA ILE A 178 12.10 -7.91 20.25
C ILE A 178 10.67 -8.02 20.78
N ASP A 179 9.95 -9.09 20.46
CA ASP A 179 8.59 -9.31 20.95
C ASP A 179 8.54 -9.44 22.48
N GLY A 180 9.53 -10.11 23.10
CA GLY A 180 9.70 -10.14 24.56
C GLY A 180 9.91 -8.76 25.18
N MET A 181 10.72 -7.90 24.55
CA MET A 181 10.94 -6.52 25.00
C MET A 181 9.67 -5.66 24.87
N LEU A 182 8.91 -5.82 23.77
CA LEU A 182 7.64 -5.10 23.59
C LEU A 182 6.57 -5.56 24.57
N LYS A 183 6.47 -6.87 24.84
CA LYS A 183 5.53 -7.43 25.83
C LYS A 183 5.85 -6.99 27.26
N SER A 184 7.12 -6.82 27.59
CA SER A 184 7.56 -6.33 28.91
C SER A 184 7.50 -4.82 29.05
N GLN A 185 7.06 -4.09 28.01
CA GLN A 185 7.05 -2.62 27.97
C GLN A 185 8.42 -2.03 28.30
N ALA A 186 9.48 -2.61 27.73
CA ALA A 186 10.84 -2.11 27.88
C ALA A 186 10.95 -0.63 27.46
N ALA A 187 11.91 0.09 28.04
CA ALA A 187 12.14 1.47 27.69
C ALA A 187 12.54 1.59 26.21
N ILE A 188 12.09 2.63 25.52
CA ILE A 188 12.42 2.89 24.10
C ILE A 188 13.94 2.92 23.90
N LYS A 189 14.68 3.42 24.90
CA LYS A 189 16.13 3.41 24.89
C LYS A 189 16.71 1.99 24.80
N ASP A 190 16.20 1.04 25.58
CA ASP A 190 16.69 -0.34 25.56
C ASP A 190 16.41 -1.00 24.21
N LEU A 191 15.25 -0.70 23.62
CA LEU A 191 14.86 -1.17 22.30
C LEU A 191 15.77 -0.60 21.21
N ARG A 192 16.07 0.70 21.26
CA ARG A 192 17.01 1.39 20.36
C ARG A 192 18.42 0.82 20.50
N ASP A 193 18.90 0.62 21.73
CA ASP A 193 20.21 0.01 22.01
C ASP A 193 20.28 -1.43 21.49
N PHE A 194 19.17 -2.18 21.54
CA PHE A 194 19.10 -3.53 21.00
C PHE A 194 19.07 -3.55 19.47
N LEU A 195 18.33 -2.64 18.84
CA LEU A 195 18.31 -2.48 17.38
C LEU A 195 19.69 -2.05 16.86
N ASP A 196 20.38 -1.15 17.56
CA ASP A 196 21.76 -0.75 17.22
C ASP A 196 22.71 -1.95 17.27
N LYS A 197 22.60 -2.81 18.29
CA LYS A 197 23.38 -4.05 18.37
C LYS A 197 23.11 -4.97 17.19
N ILE A 198 21.87 -5.07 16.72
CA ILE A 198 21.51 -5.95 15.60
C ILE A 198 22.05 -5.40 14.28
N TYR A 199 21.80 -4.12 13.99
CA TYR A 199 22.08 -3.52 12.68
C TYR A 199 23.54 -3.05 12.53
N ASN A 200 24.12 -2.46 13.58
CA ASN A 200 25.38 -1.73 13.45
C ASN A 200 26.59 -2.52 13.98
N GLN A 201 26.40 -3.47 14.90
CA GLN A 201 27.50 -4.20 15.54
C GLN A 201 27.81 -5.56 14.88
N VAL A 202 26.93 -6.09 14.03
CA VAL A 202 27.09 -7.39 13.38
C VAL A 202 27.44 -7.22 11.88
N GLY A 203 28.36 -6.31 11.57
CA GLY A 203 28.85 -6.08 10.19
C GLY A 203 27.78 -5.62 9.20
N GLY A 204 28.19 -5.23 7.99
CA GLY A 204 27.27 -4.74 6.95
C GLY A 204 27.09 -3.22 6.93
N GLU A 205 26.04 -2.77 6.24
CA GLU A 205 25.71 -1.35 6.09
C GLU A 205 25.15 -0.79 7.40
N GLN A 206 25.72 0.33 7.84
CA GLN A 206 25.29 1.00 9.06
C GLN A 206 23.97 1.71 8.81
N VAL A 207 23.02 1.52 9.73
CA VAL A 207 21.69 2.13 9.68
C VAL A 207 21.64 3.28 10.68
N ASP A 208 21.21 4.45 10.21
CA ASP A 208 20.99 5.61 11.08
C ASP A 208 19.63 5.50 11.78
N LEU A 209 19.65 4.92 12.98
CA LEU A 209 18.47 4.84 13.84
C LEU A 209 18.16 6.18 14.51
N ASP A 210 19.11 7.11 14.62
CA ASP A 210 18.96 8.41 15.30
C ASP A 210 18.08 9.40 14.54
N SER A 211 17.95 9.20 13.23
CA SER A 211 16.99 9.92 12.40
C SER A 211 15.52 9.58 12.68
N LEU A 212 15.23 8.42 13.29
CA LEU A 212 13.87 7.93 13.53
C LEU A 212 13.28 8.48 14.83
N SER A 213 12.00 8.84 14.80
CA SER A 213 11.25 9.23 16.00
C SER A 213 10.94 8.01 16.88
N ASP A 214 10.57 8.26 18.13
CA ASP A 214 10.20 7.19 19.08
C ASP A 214 9.00 6.36 18.59
N ASP A 215 8.02 7.00 17.93
CA ASP A 215 6.88 6.33 17.32
C ASP A 215 7.31 5.45 16.14
N ASP A 216 8.27 5.92 15.33
CA ASP A 216 8.81 5.14 14.21
C ASP A 216 9.60 3.92 14.69
N ILE A 217 10.37 4.04 15.78
CA ILE A 217 11.10 2.93 16.40
C ILE A 217 10.13 1.88 16.93
N MET A 218 9.03 2.30 17.56
CA MET A 218 7.98 1.39 18.03
C MET A 218 7.30 0.66 16.86
N ALA A 219 6.95 1.39 15.79
CA ALA A 219 6.38 0.78 14.59
C ALA A 219 7.36 -0.19 13.91
N LEU A 220 8.65 0.16 13.85
CA LEU A 220 9.70 -0.71 13.32
C LEU A 220 9.81 -1.99 14.14
N ALA A 221 9.89 -1.89 15.47
CA ALA A 221 9.96 -3.05 16.33
C ALA A 221 8.71 -3.93 16.23
N ASP A 222 7.53 -3.33 16.06
CA ASP A 222 6.28 -4.06 15.84
C ASP A 222 6.34 -4.94 14.58
N ASN A 223 6.88 -4.40 13.49
CA ASN A 223 7.08 -5.12 12.24
C ASN A 223 8.11 -6.25 12.35
N LEU A 224 9.09 -6.13 13.27
CA LEU A 224 10.20 -7.08 13.43
C LEU A 224 9.91 -8.23 14.41
N ARG A 225 8.74 -8.26 15.07
CA ARG A 225 8.37 -9.31 16.04
C ARG A 225 8.42 -10.73 15.47
N ALA A 226 8.07 -10.88 14.19
CA ALA A 226 8.06 -12.19 13.53
C ALA A 226 9.46 -12.68 13.12
N GLY A 227 10.46 -11.80 13.17
CA GLY A 227 11.84 -12.06 12.76
C GLY A 227 12.46 -10.85 12.08
N VAL A 228 13.78 -10.71 12.21
CA VAL A 228 14.54 -9.62 11.57
C VAL A 228 14.94 -10.04 10.15
N PRO A 229 14.45 -9.38 9.08
CA PRO A 229 14.84 -9.71 7.72
C PRO A 229 16.33 -9.48 7.49
N MET A 230 17.00 -10.46 6.87
CA MET A 230 18.42 -10.39 6.54
C MET A 230 18.61 -10.20 5.03
N GLY A 231 19.42 -9.22 4.62
CA GLY A 231 19.90 -9.06 3.26
C GLY A 231 21.28 -9.67 3.12
N THR A 232 21.44 -10.64 2.22
CA THR A 232 22.71 -11.33 1.91
C THR A 232 23.00 -11.29 0.43
#